data_AF-A0A924AI35-F1
#
_entry.id   AF-A0A924AI35-F1
#
_cell.length_a   1.000
_cell.length_b   1.000
_cell.length_c   1.000
_cell.angle_alpha   90.00
_cell.angle_beta   90.00
_cell.angle_gamma   90.00
#
_symmetry.space_group_name_H-M   'P 1'
#
loop_
_entity.id
_entity.type
_entity.pdbx_description
1 polymer ?
#
loop_
_entity_poly.entity_id
_entity_poly.type
_entity_poly.pdbx_seq_one_letter_code
_entity_poly.pdbx_strand_id
1 'polypeptide(L)'
;TDGDDALIALVAEDQDVAMLLIEKTGACHRNEAARAQLKQMWRSHYAANLQTVLPLFVDDLSQGMLAVAGVQWVPAPTPTP
;
A
#
# COMPACT_ATOMS: atom_id res chain seq x y z
N THR A 1 -8.75 -10.38 8.73
CA THR A 1 -7.76 -11.47 8.66
C THR A 1 -6.51 -10.96 9.33
N ASP A 2 -6.07 -11.61 10.40
CA ASP A 2 -4.94 -11.13 11.22
C ASP A 2 -3.63 -11.49 10.50
N GLY A 3 -3.08 -10.54 9.72
CA GLY A 3 -1.93 -10.82 8.86
C GLY A 3 -1.35 -9.61 8.15
N ASP A 4 -2.15 -8.61 7.82
CA ASP A 4 -1.69 -7.41 7.11
C ASP A 4 -1.04 -6.42 8.07
N ASP A 5 0.17 -5.94 7.78
CA ASP A 5 0.93 -5.06 8.66
C ASP A 5 0.58 -3.58 8.50
N ALA A 6 0.04 -3.22 7.34
CA ALA A 6 -0.60 -1.94 7.09
C ALA A 6 -1.73 -2.11 6.08
N LEU A 7 -2.61 -1.11 6.02
CA LEU A 7 -3.65 -0.96 5.03
C LEU A 7 -3.32 0.23 4.16
N ILE A 8 -3.32 0.03 2.84
CA ILE A 8 -3.27 1.12 1.89
C ILE A 8 -4.70 1.39 1.40
N ALA A 9 -5.07 2.66 1.36
CA ALA A 9 -6.31 3.14 0.77
C ALA A 9 -6.00 4.22 -0.26
N LEU A 10 -6.66 4.15 -1.41
CA LEU A 10 -6.65 5.22 -2.41
C LEU A 10 -8.07 5.67 -2.70
N VAL A 11 -8.20 6.98 -2.85
CA VAL A 11 -9.38 7.63 -3.38
C VAL A 11 -8.94 8.54 -4.52
N ALA A 12 -9.70 8.53 -5.60
CA ALA A 12 -9.53 9.44 -6.72
C ALA A 12 -10.83 10.24 -6.88
N GLU A 13 -10.72 11.56 -6.85
CA GLU A 13 -11.82 12.49 -7.08
C GLU A 13 -11.40 13.45 -8.19
N ASP A 14 -12.13 13.43 -9.31
CA ASP A 14 -11.81 14.16 -10.54
C ASP A 14 -10.37 13.96 -11.04
N GLN A 15 -9.46 14.89 -10.68
CA GLN A 15 -8.05 14.88 -11.07
C GLN A 15 -7.08 14.68 -9.90
N ASP A 16 -7.60 14.57 -8.68
CA ASP A 16 -6.81 14.43 -7.47
C ASP A 16 -6.89 13.00 -6.94
N VAL A 17 -5.72 12.44 -6.62
CA VAL A 17 -5.59 11.12 -6.00
C VAL A 17 -4.99 11.30 -4.62
N ALA A 18 -5.72 10.87 -3.60
CA ALA A 18 -5.20 10.80 -2.24
C ALA A 18 -4.84 9.36 -1.90
N MET A 19 -3.62 9.18 -1.40
CA MET A 19 -3.12 7.90 -0.88
C MET A 19 -3.01 7.99 0.64
N LEU A 20 -3.55 6.99 1.34
CA LEU A 20 -3.44 6.85 2.77
C LEU A 20 -2.84 5.47 3.09
N LEU A 21 -1.87 5.43 3.99
CA LEU A 21 -1.33 4.20 4.55
C LEU A 21 -1.56 4.21 6.06
N ILE A 22 -2.24 3.20 6.58
CA ILE A 22 -2.56 3.03 8.00
C ILE A 22 -1.80 1.81 8.49
N GLU A 23 -0.80 2.01 9.34
CA GLU A 23 -0.07 0.91 9.97
C GLU A 23 -0.89 0.28 11.09
N LYS A 24 -0.58 -0.99 11.42
CA LYS A 24 -1.13 -1.67 12.62
C LYS A 24 -0.97 -0.86 13.91
N THR A 25 0.08 -0.04 14.01
CA THR A 25 0.34 0.85 15.15
C THR A 25 -0.66 2.01 15.27
N GLY A 26 -1.50 2.23 14.26
CA GLY A 26 -2.38 3.40 14.12
C GLY A 26 -1.69 4.61 13.49
N ALA A 27 -0.42 4.49 13.08
CA ALA A 27 0.26 5.55 12.35
C ALA A 27 -0.34 5.73 10.95
N CYS A 28 -0.68 6.97 10.59
CA CYS A 28 -1.30 7.31 9.32
C CYS A 28 -0.33 8.17 8.48
N HIS A 29 0.02 7.67 7.29
CA HIS A 29 0.85 8.37 6.32
C HIS A 29 0.01 8.76 5.10
N ARG A 30 0.27 9.95 4.53
CA ARG A 30 -0.50 10.48 3.39
C ARG A 30 0.40 10.77 2.20
N ASN A 31 -0.09 10.53 1.00
CA ASN A 31 0.55 10.87 -0.27
C ASN A 31 2.03 10.44 -0.32
N GLU A 32 2.97 11.39 -0.41
CA GLU A 32 4.40 11.07 -0.51
C GLU A 32 4.92 10.33 0.74
N ALA A 33 4.37 10.60 1.93
CA ALA A 33 4.75 9.89 3.15
C ALA A 33 4.30 8.42 3.09
N ALA A 34 3.08 8.16 2.60
CA ALA A 34 2.59 6.80 2.39
C ALA A 34 3.47 6.06 1.39
N ARG A 35 3.85 6.74 0.29
CA ARG A 35 4.72 6.19 -0.73
C ARG A 35 6.13 5.88 -0.20
N ALA A 36 6.70 6.78 0.60
CA ALA A 36 8.00 6.58 1.24
C ALA A 36 7.97 5.39 2.20
N GLN A 37 6.88 5.21 2.93
CA GLN A 37 6.70 4.07 3.83
C GLN A 37 6.54 2.75 3.08
N LEU A 38 5.74 2.72 2.00
CA LEU A 38 5.62 1.52 1.15
C LEU A 38 6.96 1.11 0.52
N LYS A 39 7.80 2.07 0.13
CA LYS A 39 9.17 1.79 -0.35
C LYS A 39 10.02 1.12 0.72
N GLN A 40 9.88 1.52 1.98
CA GLN A 40 10.58 0.90 3.11
C GLN A 40 10.04 -0.51 3.40
N MET A 41 8.71 -0.70 3.33
CA MET A 41 8.07 -1.99 3.57
C MET A 41 8.41 -3.03 2.51
N TRP A 42 8.36 -2.64 1.24
CA TRP A 42 8.55 -3.56 0.12
C TRP A 42 9.99 -3.64 -0.39
N ARG A 43 10.85 -2.67 -0.05
CA ARG A 43 12.26 -2.63 -0.45
C ARG A 43 12.43 -2.90 -1.96
N SER A 44 13.18 -3.95 -2.32
CA SER A 44 13.42 -4.37 -3.71
C SER A 44 12.16 -4.84 -4.44
N HIS A 45 11.10 -5.24 -3.72
CA HIS A 45 9.83 -5.69 -4.30
C HIS A 45 8.86 -4.54 -4.59
N TYR A 46 9.21 -3.29 -4.26
CA TYR A 46 8.32 -2.15 -4.39
C TYR A 46 7.71 -2.01 -5.79
N ALA A 47 8.54 -2.09 -6.85
CA ALA A 47 8.07 -1.95 -8.23
C ALA A 47 7.17 -3.12 -8.67
N ALA A 48 7.51 -4.35 -8.27
CA ALA A 48 6.71 -5.53 -8.58
C ALA A 48 5.34 -5.49 -7.86
N ASN A 49 5.34 -5.11 -6.59
CA ASN A 49 4.12 -4.98 -5.80
C ASN A 49 3.21 -3.89 -6.35
N LEU A 50 3.75 -2.74 -6.78
CA LEU A 50 2.96 -1.73 -7.46
C LEU A 50 2.34 -2.24 -8.76
N GLN A 51 3.07 -2.98 -9.58
CA GLN A 51 2.51 -3.54 -10.83
C GLN A 51 1.35 -4.50 -10.58
N THR A 52 1.35 -5.21 -9.45
CA THR A 52 0.25 -6.11 -9.07
C THR A 52 -0.93 -5.35 -8.45
N VAL A 53 -0.65 -4.36 -7.61
CA VAL A 53 -1.69 -3.69 -6.79
C VAL A 53 -2.37 -2.55 -7.55
N LEU A 54 -1.65 -1.81 -8.40
CA LEU A 54 -2.23 -0.68 -9.16
C LEU A 54 -3.42 -1.09 -10.06
N PRO A 55 -3.38 -2.21 -10.80
CA PRO A 55 -4.53 -2.65 -11.60
C PRO A 55 -5.78 -2.90 -10.76
N LEU A 56 -5.63 -3.48 -9.55
CA LEU A 56 -6.75 -3.71 -8.63
C LEU A 56 -7.38 -2.40 -8.18
N PHE A 57 -6.54 -1.41 -7.84
CA PHE A 57 -7.03 -0.09 -7.45
C PHE A 57 -7.72 0.66 -8.59
N VAL A 58 -7.23 0.53 -9.82
CA VAL A 58 -7.88 1.12 -10.98
C VAL A 58 -9.26 0.50 -11.19
N ASP A 59 -9.40 -0.82 -11.02
CA ASP A 59 -10.69 -1.51 -11.14
C ASP A 59 -11.69 -1.00 -10.09
N ASP A 60 -11.27 -0.93 -8.82
CA ASP A 60 -12.11 -0.42 -7.72
C ASP A 60 -12.52 1.05 -7.93
N LEU A 61 -11.55 1.91 -8.26
CA LEU A 61 -11.80 3.34 -8.47
C LEU A 61 -12.71 3.59 -9.68
N SER A 62 -12.59 2.78 -10.73
CA SER A 62 -13.47 2.88 -11.92
C SER A 62 -14.93 2.58 -11.60
N GLN A 63 -15.18 1.81 -10.54
CA GLN A 63 -16.51 1.49 -10.03
C GLN A 63 -17.01 2.51 -8.99
N GLY A 64 -16.26 3.59 -8.75
CA GLY A 64 -16.56 4.58 -7.71
C GLY A 64 -16.39 4.04 -6.29
N MET A 65 -15.62 2.96 -6.12
CA MET A 65 -15.33 2.36 -4.83
C MET A 65 -14.02 2.90 -4.25
N LEU A 66 -13.90 2.83 -2.92
CA LEU A 66 -12.62 3.06 -2.24
C LEU A 66 -11.71 1.87 -2.51
N ALA A 67 -10.56 2.12 -3.15
CA ALA A 67 -9.54 1.11 -3.36
C ALA A 67 -8.80 0.84 -2.05
N VAL A 68 -8.87 -0.39 -1.54
CA VAL A 68 -8.21 -0.78 -0.28
C VAL A 68 -7.46 -2.09 -0.46
N ALA A 69 -6.20 -2.15 -0.03
CA ALA A 69 -5.44 -3.39 0.04
C ALA A 69 -4.69 -3.54 1.37
N GLY A 70 -4.60 -4.78 1.84
CA GLY A 70 -3.68 -5.17 2.90
C GLY A 70 -2.26 -5.24 2.36
N VAL A 71 -1.29 -4.77 3.14
CA VAL A 71 0.13 -4.85 2.80
C VAL A 71 0.92 -5.45 3.96
N GLN A 72 1.87 -6.30 3.61
CA GLN A 72 2.76 -6.95 4.57
C GLN A 72 4.19 -6.44 4.40
N TRP A 73 4.95 -6.40 5.48
CA TRP A 73 6.39 -6.15 5.39
C TRP A 73 7.06 -7.30 4.64
N VAL A 74 8.02 -6.99 3.78
CA VAL A 74 8.91 -8.04 3.27
C VAL A 74 9.69 -8.58 4.46
N PRO A 75 9.63 -9.90 4.72
CA PRO A 75 10.32 -10.50 5.86
C PRO A 75 11.81 -10.15 5.80
N ALA A 76 12.41 -9.95 6.97
CA ALA A 76 13.86 -9.75 7.04
C ALA A 76 14.57 -10.95 6.40
N PRO A 77 15.66 -10.72 5.63
CA PRO A 77 16.43 -11.83 5.08
C PRO A 77 16.86 -12.72 6.25
N THR A 78 16.51 -14.01 6.19
CA THR A 78 16.91 -14.97 7.21
C THR A 78 18.43 -15.07 7.17
N PRO A 79 19.15 -14.80 8.29
CA PRO A 79 20.59 -14.97 8.31
C PRO A 79 20.89 -16.44 8.01
N THR A 80 21.63 -16.69 6.94
CA THR A 80 22.11 -18.03 6.60
C THR A 80 23.14 -18.43 7.67
N PRO A 81 23.05 -19.63 8.27
CA PRO A 81 23.97 -20.07 9.32
C PRO A 81 25.43 -20.16 8.84
#